data_AF-A0A7M3WX67-F1
#
_entry.id   AF-A0A7M3WX67-F1
#
_cell.length_a   1.000
_cell.length_b   1.000
_cell.length_c   1.000
_cell.angle_alpha   90.00
_cell.angle_beta   90.00
_cell.angle_gamma   90.00
#
_symmetry.space_group_name_H-M   'P 1'
#
loop_
_entity.id
_entity.type
_entity.pdbx_description
1 polymer ?
#
loop_
_entity_poly.entity_id
_entity_poly.type
_entity_poly.pdbx_seq_one_letter_code
_entity_poly.pdbx_strand_id
1 'polypeptide(L)'
;MRPVDEHGPLAHDLASLRQTMGREVGIMRRNARLARARRRLELLSKEVDQTWLRCRPTKDLVELRNMLQVATLVVDDATAQPENIGLHYNADLIDATRGSAQ
;
A
#
# COMPACT_ATOMS: atom_id res chain seq x y z
N MET A 1 22.02 23.38 16.54
CA MET A 1 21.41 22.04 16.62
C MET A 1 19.94 22.21 16.26
N ARG A 2 19.46 21.73 15.10
CA ARG A 2 18.01 21.79 14.79
C ARG A 2 17.28 20.94 15.85
N PRO A 3 16.18 21.42 16.44
CA PRO A 3 15.39 20.59 17.33
C PRO A 3 14.93 19.36 16.54
N VAL A 4 15.17 18.20 17.12
CA VAL A 4 14.76 16.92 16.54
C VAL A 4 13.32 16.74 16.99
N ASP A 5 12.37 16.97 16.10
CA ASP A 5 10.97 16.74 16.41
C ASP A 5 10.71 15.25 16.60
N GLU A 6 10.05 14.88 17.70
CA GLU A 6 9.48 13.56 17.88
C GLU A 6 8.31 13.42 16.90
N HIS A 7 8.28 12.34 16.10
CA HIS A 7 7.23 12.17 15.11
C HIS A 7 5.88 11.85 15.76
N GLY A 8 5.10 12.89 16.04
CA GLY A 8 3.72 12.79 16.49
C GLY A 8 2.75 11.98 15.59
N PRO A 9 2.89 11.91 14.25
CA PRO A 9 1.88 11.24 13.42
C PRO A 9 2.19 9.80 12.96
N LEU A 10 3.21 9.09 13.49
CA LEU A 10 3.48 7.70 13.03
C LEU A 10 2.28 6.75 13.23
N ALA A 11 1.54 6.94 14.33
CA ALA A 11 0.32 6.18 14.59
C ALA A 11 -0.77 6.44 13.53
N HIS A 12 -0.86 7.68 13.04
CA HIS A 12 -1.78 8.06 11.98
C HIS A 12 -1.36 7.45 10.64
N ASP A 13 -0.08 7.52 10.29
CA ASP A 13 0.47 6.95 9.05
C ASP A 13 0.30 5.43 9.03
N LEU A 14 0.57 4.77 10.17
CA LEU A 14 0.32 3.35 10.33
C LEU A 14 -1.17 2.99 10.19
N ALA A 15 -2.07 3.79 10.76
CA ALA A 15 -3.50 3.59 10.61
C ALA A 15 -3.95 3.77 9.14
N SER A 16 -3.42 4.77 8.44
CA SER A 16 -3.68 5.03 7.02
C SER A 16 -3.17 3.91 6.11
N LEU A 17 -1.97 3.37 6.40
CA LEU A 17 -1.43 2.20 5.72
C LEU A 17 -2.35 0.98 5.92
N ARG A 18 -2.68 0.64 7.17
CA ARG A 18 -3.55 -0.49 7.51
C ARG A 18 -4.94 -0.36 6.88
N GLN A 19 -5.51 0.84 6.92
CA GLN A 19 -6.80 1.12 6.29
C GLN A 19 -6.71 0.94 4.77
N THR A 20 -5.66 1.42 4.13
CA THR A 20 -5.45 1.27 2.68
C THR A 20 -5.35 -0.20 2.30
N MET A 21 -4.52 -0.98 2.99
CA MET A 21 -4.36 -2.40 2.71
C MET A 21 -5.65 -3.18 2.96
N GLY A 22 -6.35 -2.94 4.07
CA GLY A 22 -7.61 -3.63 4.37
C GLY A 22 -8.74 -3.26 3.41
N ARG A 23 -8.86 -1.97 3.03
CA ARG A 23 -9.97 -1.47 2.21
C ARG A 23 -9.73 -1.55 0.71
N GLU A 24 -8.51 -1.65 0.24
CA GLU A 24 -8.23 -1.65 -1.21
C GLU A 24 -7.56 -2.95 -1.67
N VAL A 25 -6.86 -3.64 -0.76
CA VAL A 25 -6.06 -4.85 -1.03
C VAL A 25 -6.54 -6.03 -0.16
N GLY A 26 -7.84 -6.04 0.16
CA GLY A 26 -8.48 -7.11 0.92
C GLY A 26 -8.68 -8.40 0.12
N ILE A 27 -9.48 -9.32 0.67
CA ILE A 27 -9.75 -10.65 0.08
C ILE A 27 -10.24 -10.55 -1.37
N MET A 28 -11.23 -9.67 -1.61
CA MET A 28 -11.75 -9.38 -2.94
C MET A 28 -11.17 -8.07 -3.48
N ARG A 29 -10.50 -8.16 -4.63
CA ARG A 29 -9.80 -7.06 -5.29
C ARG A 29 -10.53 -6.61 -6.55
N ARG A 30 -10.21 -5.39 -6.98
CA ARG A 30 -10.59 -4.78 -8.25
C ARG A 30 -9.47 -3.87 -8.73
N ASN A 31 -9.25 -3.77 -10.03
CA ASN A 31 -8.21 -2.96 -10.66
C ASN A 31 -8.30 -1.50 -10.19
N ALA A 32 -9.52 -0.95 -10.11
CA ALA A 32 -9.73 0.42 -9.63
C ALA A 32 -9.30 0.64 -8.16
N ARG A 33 -9.47 -0.38 -7.30
CA ARG A 33 -9.06 -0.34 -5.88
C ARG A 33 -7.55 -0.51 -5.74
N LEU A 34 -6.95 -1.43 -6.49
CA LEU A 34 -5.49 -1.61 -6.55
C LEU A 34 -4.78 -0.34 -7.03
N ALA A 35 -5.27 0.29 -8.10
CA ALA A 35 -4.75 1.57 -8.58
C ALA A 35 -4.90 2.70 -7.54
N ARG A 36 -5.98 2.69 -6.76
CA ARG A 36 -6.18 3.63 -5.64
C ARG A 36 -5.22 3.35 -4.49
N ALA A 37 -5.00 2.09 -4.14
CA ALA A 37 -4.03 1.67 -3.13
C ALA A 37 -2.63 2.16 -3.51
N ARG A 38 -2.21 1.92 -4.76
CA ARG A 38 -0.91 2.34 -5.28
C ARG A 38 -0.68 3.85 -5.13
N ARG A 39 -1.63 4.68 -5.55
CA ARG A 39 -1.54 6.14 -5.38
C ARG A 39 -1.45 6.58 -3.92
N ARG A 40 -2.17 5.92 -3.01
CA ARG A 40 -2.13 6.21 -1.57
C ARG A 40 -0.78 5.82 -0.96
N LEU A 41 -0.26 4.64 -1.32
CA LEU A 41 1.05 4.17 -0.86
C LEU A 41 2.18 5.07 -1.38
N GLU A 42 2.12 5.52 -2.63
CA GLU A 42 3.09 6.46 -3.20
C GLU A 42 3.12 7.81 -2.44
N LEU A 43 1.95 8.35 -2.08
CA LEU A 43 1.86 9.58 -1.30
C LEU A 43 2.43 9.38 0.11
N LEU A 44 1.97 8.33 0.79
CA LEU A 44 2.39 8.03 2.16
C LEU A 44 3.90 7.72 2.24
N SER A 45 4.46 7.02 1.24
CA SER A 45 5.91 6.78 1.15
C SER A 45 6.70 8.08 1.06
N LYS A 46 6.26 9.03 0.23
CA LYS A 46 6.93 10.34 0.11
C LYS A 46 6.89 11.11 1.42
N GLU A 47 5.77 11.09 2.12
CA GLU A 47 5.63 11.76 3.43
C GLU A 47 6.56 11.13 4.48
N VAL A 48 6.59 9.80 4.56
CA VAL A 48 7.47 9.05 5.47
C VAL A 48 8.96 9.24 5.12
N ASP A 49 9.32 9.31 3.84
CA ASP A 49 10.70 9.55 3.43
C ASP A 49 11.16 10.98 3.80
N GLN A 50 10.30 11.99 3.66
CA GLN A 50 10.62 13.35 4.12
C GLN A 50 10.81 13.41 5.64
N THR A 51 9.96 12.70 6.35
CA THR A 51 9.99 12.46 7.81
C THR A 51 11.33 11.83 8.22
N TRP A 52 11.75 10.77 7.53
CA TRP A 52 13.04 10.11 7.71
C TRP A 52 14.24 11.05 7.57
N LEU A 53 14.19 11.99 6.62
CA LEU A 53 15.28 12.95 6.40
C LEU A 53 15.37 14.05 7.47
N ARG A 54 14.29 14.32 8.21
CA ARG A 54 14.23 15.42 9.18
C ARG A 54 14.46 14.96 10.62
N CYS A 55 14.08 13.73 10.95
CA CYS A 55 14.01 13.26 12.33
C CYS A 55 15.09 12.21 12.64
N ARG A 56 15.38 11.99 13.92
CA ARG A 56 16.28 10.89 14.32
C ARG A 56 15.59 9.55 14.01
N PRO A 57 16.30 8.58 13.42
CA PRO A 57 15.78 7.24 13.22
C PRO A 57 15.30 6.63 14.54
N THR A 58 14.03 6.23 14.58
CA THR A 58 13.44 5.45 15.66
C THR A 58 13.03 4.08 15.12
N LYS A 59 12.85 3.10 16.02
CA LYS A 59 12.39 1.76 15.65
C LYS A 59 11.06 1.82 14.88
N ASP A 60 10.09 2.56 15.40
CA ASP A 60 8.75 2.66 14.82
C ASP A 60 8.76 3.26 13.41
N LEU A 61 9.63 4.24 13.15
CA LEU A 61 9.79 4.84 11.83
C LEU A 61 10.39 3.85 10.83
N VAL A 62 11.39 3.06 11.25
CA VAL A 62 11.98 2.00 10.40
C VAL A 62 10.93 0.93 10.09
N GLU A 63 10.15 0.50 11.10
CA GLU A 63 9.08 -0.47 10.90
C GLU A 63 8.01 0.06 9.94
N LEU A 64 7.58 1.32 10.08
CA LEU A 64 6.63 1.95 9.16
C LEU A 64 7.15 1.95 7.72
N ARG A 65 8.42 2.31 7.52
CA ARG A 65 9.05 2.33 6.20
C ARG A 65 9.12 0.92 5.58
N ASN A 66 9.50 -0.08 6.36
CA ASN A 66 9.54 -1.47 5.90
C ASN A 66 8.14 -1.97 5.53
N MET A 67 7.12 -1.68 6.35
CA MET A 67 5.73 -2.04 6.06
C MET A 67 5.23 -1.37 4.77
N LEU A 68 5.57 -0.10 4.54
CA LEU A 68 5.23 0.61 3.29
C LEU A 68 5.87 -0.02 2.05
N GLN A 69 7.14 -0.41 2.15
CA GLN A 69 7.84 -1.09 1.05
C GLN A 69 7.18 -2.42 0.72
N VAL A 70 6.93 -3.25 1.73
CA VAL A 70 6.25 -4.55 1.54
C VAL A 70 4.83 -4.35 0.99
N ALA A 71 4.07 -3.38 1.51
CA ALA A 71 2.73 -3.07 1.01
C ALA A 71 2.73 -2.66 -0.47
N THR A 72 3.73 -1.89 -0.89
CA THR A 72 3.89 -1.48 -2.30
C THR A 72 4.14 -2.69 -3.19
N LEU A 73 5.06 -3.57 -2.79
CA LEU A 73 5.33 -4.82 -3.50
C LEU A 73 4.09 -5.72 -3.62
N VAL A 74 3.30 -5.83 -2.55
CA VAL A 74 2.05 -6.60 -2.55
C VAL A 74 1.02 -6.01 -3.52
N VAL A 75 0.91 -4.68 -3.60
CA VAL A 75 -0.01 -4.03 -4.53
C VAL A 75 0.46 -4.18 -5.98
N ASP A 76 1.76 -4.03 -6.23
CA ASP A 76 2.32 -4.19 -7.57
C ASP A 76 2.17 -5.64 -8.05
N ASP A 77 2.47 -6.64 -7.21
CA ASP A 77 2.22 -8.05 -7.52
C ASP A 77 0.74 -8.30 -7.81
N ALA A 78 -0.16 -7.88 -6.93
CA ALA A 78 -1.60 -8.07 -7.12
C ALA A 78 -2.15 -7.35 -8.37
N THR A 79 -1.50 -6.28 -8.83
CA THR A 79 -1.87 -5.59 -10.06
C THR A 79 -1.37 -6.32 -11.30
N ALA A 80 -0.21 -7.00 -11.19
CA ALA A 80 0.41 -7.73 -12.29
C ALA A 80 -0.18 -9.12 -12.51
N GLN A 81 -0.93 -9.68 -11.54
CA GLN A 81 -1.51 -11.02 -11.69
C GLN A 81 -2.54 -11.07 -12.83
N PRO A 82 -2.35 -11.96 -13.83
CA PRO A 82 -3.29 -12.10 -14.95
C PRO A 82 -4.49 -12.99 -14.62
N GLU A 83 -4.41 -13.79 -13.55
CA GLU A 83 -5.39 -14.83 -13.24
C GLU A 83 -5.68 -14.92 -11.73
N ASN A 84 -6.86 -15.48 -11.40
CA ASN A 84 -7.27 -15.72 -10.02
C ASN A 84 -6.76 -17.08 -9.53
N ILE A 85 -5.73 -17.08 -8.67
CA ILE A 85 -5.11 -18.28 -8.12
C ILE A 85 -5.00 -18.18 -6.60
N GLY A 86 -5.46 -19.21 -5.89
CA GLY A 86 -5.35 -19.32 -4.43
C GLY A 86 -6.02 -18.15 -3.69
N LEU A 87 -5.24 -17.39 -2.91
CA LEU A 87 -5.72 -16.23 -2.15
C LEU A 87 -5.81 -14.94 -2.99
N HIS A 88 -5.39 -14.99 -4.26
CA HIS A 88 -5.57 -13.89 -5.19
C HIS A 88 -6.93 -14.02 -5.88
N TYR A 89 -7.82 -13.09 -5.58
CA TYR A 89 -9.11 -12.96 -6.25
C TYR A 89 -9.38 -11.50 -6.64
N ASN A 90 -9.50 -11.28 -7.95
CA ASN A 90 -9.83 -10.02 -8.59
C ASN A 90 -11.05 -10.23 -9.50
N ALA A 91 -12.12 -9.49 -9.20
CA ALA A 91 -13.39 -9.64 -9.91
C ALA A 91 -13.29 -9.21 -11.39
N ASP A 92 -12.42 -8.24 -11.70
CA ASP A 92 -12.31 -7.69 -13.05
C ASP A 92 -11.66 -8.69 -14.03
N LEU A 93 -10.91 -9.69 -13.53
CA LEU A 93 -10.34 -10.76 -14.36
C LEU A 93 -11.39 -11.75 -14.86
N ILE A 94 -12.53 -11.88 -14.17
CA ILE A 94 -13.62 -12.77 -14.60
C ILE A 94 -14.39 -12.13 -15.76
N ASP A 95 -14.63 -10.82 -15.67
CA ASP A 95 -15.36 -10.08 -16.69
C ASP A 95 -14.56 -10.01 -18.01
N ALA A 96 -13.23 -9.91 -17.92
CA ALA A 96 -12.34 -9.97 -19.08
C ALA A 96 -12.45 -11.32 -19.82
N THR A 97 -12.41 -12.45 -19.10
CA THR A 97 -12.51 -13.79 -19.70
C THR A 97 -13.87 -14.05 -20.37
N ARG A 98 -14.94 -13.43 -19.87
CA ARG A 98 -16.29 -13.54 -20.46
C ARG A 98 -16.45 -12.77 -21.77
N GLY A 99 -15.69 -11.68 -21.97
CA GLY A 99 -15.72 -10.87 -23.20
C GLY A 99 -15.03 -11.55 -24.39
N SER A 100 -14.08 -12.47 -24.15
CA SER A 100 -13.36 -13.22 -25.19
C SER A 100 -14.10 -14.46 -25.72
N ALA A 101 -15.28 -14.77 -25.19
CA ALA A 101 -16.07 -15.96 -25.56
C ALA A 101 -17.38 -15.63 -26.32
N GLN A 102 -17.53 -14.41 -26.82
CA GLN A 102 -18.58 -13.96 -27.75
C GLN A 102 -17.94 -13.41 -29.02
#